data_AF-A0A0F9IJ84-F1
#
_entry.id   AF-A0A0F9IJ84-F1
#
_cell.length_a   1.000
_cell.length_b   1.000
_cell.length_c   1.000
_cell.angle_alpha   90.00
_cell.angle_beta   90.00
_cell.angle_gamma   90.00
#
_symmetry.space_group_name_H-M   'P 1'
#
loop_
_entity.id
_entity.type
_entity.pdbx_description
1 polymer ?
#
loop_
_entity_poly.entity_id
_entity_poly.type
_entity_poly.pdbx_seq_one_letter_code
_entity_poly.pdbx_strand_id
1 'polypeptide(L)'
;MRKLSFLVLIFLSVNVFSQGKTDSLLNLLESVTDTARVIVLKELCWETRYSHPSDALEYGLHALSLARQFEVYKEEAEILNFLGVIHRNIGD
;
A
#
# COMPACT_ATOMS: atom_id res chain seq x y z
N MET A 1 -3.13 -7.85 46.10
CA MET A 1 -1.97 -7.69 45.19
C MET A 1 -1.90 -8.74 44.06
N ARG A 2 -2.31 -10.00 44.27
CA ARG A 2 -2.29 -11.05 43.21
C ARG A 2 -3.20 -10.81 42.00
N LYS A 3 -4.33 -10.10 42.18
CA LYS A 3 -5.27 -9.75 41.10
C LYS A 3 -4.81 -8.53 40.25
N LEU A 4 -3.95 -7.68 40.81
CA LEU A 4 -3.39 -6.51 40.09
C LEU A 4 -2.32 -6.95 39.07
N SER A 5 -1.61 -8.04 39.37
CA SER A 5 -0.62 -8.67 38.48
C SER A 5 -1.22 -9.22 37.18
N PHE A 6 -2.49 -9.67 37.21
CA PHE A 6 -3.17 -10.19 36.02
C PHE A 6 -3.61 -9.09 35.05
N LEU A 7 -3.87 -7.87 35.55
CA LEU A 7 -4.30 -6.75 34.70
C LEU A 7 -3.13 -6.18 33.87
N VAL A 8 -1.90 -6.26 34.38
CA VAL A 8 -0.69 -5.75 33.71
C VAL A 8 -0.27 -6.64 32.53
N LEU A 9 -0.52 -7.95 32.62
CA LEU A 9 -0.22 -8.90 31.53
C LEU A 9 -1.10 -8.72 30.29
N ILE A 10 -2.29 -8.15 30.44
CA ILE A 10 -3.24 -7.91 29.33
C ILE A 10 -2.80 -6.72 28.46
N PHE A 11 -1.99 -5.80 28.98
CA PHE A 11 -1.48 -4.65 28.23
C PHE A 11 -0.18 -4.94 27.44
N LEU A 12 0.45 -6.10 27.63
CA LEU A 12 1.69 -6.48 26.93
C LEU A 12 1.46 -7.17 25.57
N SER A 13 0.22 -7.54 25.23
CA SER A 13 -0.09 -8.34 24.03
C SER A 13 -0.57 -7.53 22.81
N VAL A 14 -0.64 -6.21 22.89
CA VAL A 14 -1.08 -5.38 21.75
C VAL A 14 0.11 -4.87 20.92
N ASN A 15 0.79 -5.81 20.26
CA ASN A 15 1.63 -5.49 19.11
C ASN A 15 1.00 -6.13 17.86
N VAL A 16 -0.12 -5.57 17.41
CA VAL A 16 -0.69 -5.89 16.10
C VAL A 16 0.17 -5.16 15.06
N PHE A 17 1.26 -5.79 14.66
CA PHE A 17 2.07 -5.33 13.55
C PHE A 17 1.33 -5.57 12.24
N SER A 18 0.95 -4.48 11.56
CA SER A 18 0.53 -4.49 10.15
C SER A 18 1.72 -4.69 9.18
N GLN A 19 2.88 -5.09 9.66
CA GLN A 19 4.13 -5.12 8.89
C GLN A 19 4.27 -6.45 8.14
N GLY A 20 4.30 -6.37 6.81
CA GLY A 20 4.71 -7.49 5.97
C GLY A 20 4.44 -7.29 4.48
N LYS A 21 3.38 -6.55 4.11
CA LYS A 21 3.03 -6.42 2.69
C LYS A 21 3.85 -5.35 1.97
N THR A 22 3.99 -4.15 2.53
CA THR A 22 4.75 -3.05 1.90
C THR A 22 6.23 -3.41 1.69
N ASP A 23 6.93 -3.91 2.71
CA ASP A 23 8.35 -4.27 2.59
C ASP A 23 8.58 -5.38 1.56
N SER A 24 7.69 -6.38 1.53
CA SER A 24 7.75 -7.44 0.52
C SER A 24 7.53 -6.89 -0.89
N LEU A 25 6.60 -5.94 -1.07
CA LEU A 25 6.34 -5.31 -2.34
C LEU A 25 7.50 -4.41 -2.79
N LEU A 26 8.16 -3.69 -1.88
CA LEU A 26 9.34 -2.88 -2.18
C LEU A 26 10.49 -3.74 -2.69
N ASN A 27 10.79 -4.85 -1.99
CA ASN A 27 11.81 -5.79 -2.45
C ASN A 27 11.46 -6.41 -3.80
N LEU A 28 10.18 -6.75 -4.02
CA LEU A 28 9.73 -7.29 -5.30
C LEU A 28 9.89 -6.25 -6.43
N LEU A 29 9.60 -4.97 -6.15
CA LEU A 29 9.70 -3.88 -7.11
C LEU A 29 11.11 -3.71 -7.70
N GLU A 30 12.16 -4.10 -6.97
CA GLU A 30 13.55 -4.04 -7.46
C GLU A 30 13.83 -5.08 -8.56
N SER A 31 13.06 -6.16 -8.60
CA SER A 31 13.31 -7.30 -9.51
C SER A 31 12.30 -7.41 -10.66
N VAL A 32 11.10 -6.86 -10.51
CA VAL A 32 10.05 -6.97 -11.55
C VAL A 32 10.13 -5.88 -12.61
N THR A 33 9.92 -6.30 -13.86
CA THR A 33 9.82 -5.44 -15.04
C THR A 33 8.43 -5.56 -15.68
N ASP A 34 8.20 -4.79 -16.75
CA ASP A 34 7.03 -4.92 -17.62
C ASP A 34 5.69 -4.82 -16.87
N THR A 35 4.70 -5.61 -17.26
CA THR A 35 3.35 -5.59 -16.69
C THR A 35 3.32 -6.04 -15.22
N ALA A 36 4.28 -6.87 -14.77
CA ALA A 36 4.39 -7.23 -13.36
C ALA A 36 4.73 -6.01 -12.48
N ARG A 37 5.53 -5.08 -12.99
CA ARG A 37 5.85 -3.83 -12.30
C ARG A 37 4.60 -2.96 -12.08
N VAL A 38 3.67 -2.94 -13.04
CA VAL A 38 2.37 -2.24 -12.92
C VAL A 38 1.61 -2.76 -11.70
N ILE A 39 1.52 -4.08 -11.57
CA ILE A 39 0.79 -4.73 -10.47
C ILE A 39 1.43 -4.41 -9.12
N VAL A 40 2.76 -4.51 -9.02
CA VAL A 40 3.46 -4.23 -7.75
C VAL A 40 3.31 -2.77 -7.32
N LEU A 41 3.43 -1.81 -8.25
CA LEU A 41 3.22 -0.39 -7.96
C LEU A 41 1.76 -0.10 -7.57
N LYS A 42 0.79 -0.72 -8.25
CA LYS A 42 -0.64 -0.62 -7.89
C LYS A 42 -0.89 -1.13 -6.47
N GLU A 43 -0.29 -2.26 -6.10
CA GLU A 43 -0.41 -2.80 -4.73
C GLU A 43 0.26 -1.87 -3.71
N LEU A 44 1.46 -1.35 -3.99
CA LEU A 44 2.12 -0.36 -3.13
C LEU A 44 1.25 0.89 -2.92
N CYS A 45 0.66 1.41 -3.98
CA CYS A 45 -0.30 2.51 -3.95
C CYS A 45 -1.46 2.21 -2.99
N TRP A 46 -2.06 1.03 -3.07
CA TRP A 46 -3.15 0.65 -2.16
C TRP A 46 -2.68 0.49 -0.70
N GLU A 47 -1.58 -0.21 -0.46
CA GLU A 47 -1.09 -0.49 0.89
C GLU A 47 -0.65 0.77 1.64
N THR A 48 -0.13 1.76 0.94
CA THR A 48 0.38 3.01 1.53
C THR A 48 -0.67 4.11 1.66
N ARG A 49 -1.87 3.96 1.06
CA ARG A 49 -2.90 5.02 0.93
C ARG A 49 -3.33 5.75 2.20
N TYR A 50 -3.18 5.13 3.37
CA TYR A 50 -3.56 5.74 4.66
C TYR A 50 -2.36 6.16 5.49
N SER A 51 -1.26 5.40 5.43
CA SER A 51 -0.07 5.64 6.25
C SER A 51 0.87 6.66 5.60
N HIS A 52 1.01 6.60 4.28
CA HIS A 52 1.91 7.44 3.48
C HIS A 52 1.20 7.85 2.18
N PRO A 53 0.20 8.74 2.24
CA PRO A 53 -0.64 9.07 1.08
C PRO A 53 0.14 9.76 -0.05
N SER A 54 1.22 10.48 0.26
CA SER A 54 2.12 11.03 -0.76
C SER A 54 2.81 9.92 -1.56
N ASP A 55 3.39 8.93 -0.88
CA ASP A 55 4.01 7.77 -1.54
C ASP A 55 2.97 6.98 -2.34
N ALA A 56 1.75 6.84 -1.79
CA ALA A 56 0.65 6.19 -2.49
C ALA A 56 0.30 6.87 -3.82
N LEU A 57 0.31 8.21 -3.84
CA LEU A 57 0.09 9.00 -5.04
C LEU A 57 1.23 8.78 -6.04
N GLU A 58 2.49 8.82 -5.60
CA GLU A 58 3.65 8.57 -6.47
C GLU A 58 3.62 7.17 -7.10
N TYR A 59 3.36 6.13 -6.30
CA TYR A 59 3.22 4.76 -6.79
C TYR A 59 2.06 4.62 -7.77
N GLY A 60 0.91 5.24 -7.48
CA GLY A 60 -0.27 5.19 -8.34
C GLY A 60 -0.05 5.88 -9.68
N LEU A 61 0.60 7.05 -9.69
CA LEU A 61 0.93 7.77 -10.93
C LEU A 61 1.94 7.00 -11.79
N HIS A 62 2.94 6.39 -11.16
CA HIS A 62 3.90 5.55 -11.87
C HIS A 62 3.22 4.30 -12.44
N ALA A 63 2.38 3.63 -11.64
CA ALA A 63 1.60 2.48 -12.11
C ALA A 63 0.72 2.86 -13.30
N LEU A 64 0.04 4.02 -13.27
CA LEU A 64 -0.82 4.51 -14.34
C LEU A 64 -0.03 4.74 -15.63
N SER A 65 1.14 5.37 -15.54
CA SER A 65 2.00 5.60 -16.71
C SER A 65 2.40 4.29 -17.38
N LEU A 66 2.81 3.29 -16.59
CA LEU A 66 3.19 1.98 -17.11
C LEU A 66 1.99 1.17 -17.63
N ALA A 67 0.84 1.24 -16.95
CA ALA A 67 -0.39 0.58 -17.40
C ALA A 67 -0.80 1.06 -18.80
N ARG A 68 -0.70 2.36 -19.06
CA ARG A 68 -0.95 2.95 -20.38
C ARG A 68 0.10 2.54 -21.40
N GLN A 69 1.37 2.56 -21.03
CA GLN A 69 2.47 2.16 -21.91
C GLN A 69 2.35 0.70 -22.36
N PHE A 70 1.95 -0.18 -21.46
CA PHE A 70 1.81 -1.62 -21.72
C PHE A 70 0.39 -2.04 -22.09
N GLU A 71 -0.53 -1.09 -22.26
CA GLU A 71 -1.93 -1.32 -22.63
C GLU A 71 -2.68 -2.30 -21.70
N VAL A 72 -2.38 -2.24 -20.40
CA VAL A 72 -3.01 -3.08 -19.36
C VAL A 72 -4.24 -2.35 -18.80
N TYR A 73 -5.30 -2.30 -19.61
CA TYR A 73 -6.48 -1.45 -19.36
C TYR A 73 -7.24 -1.77 -18.07
N LYS A 74 -7.22 -3.03 -17.62
CA LYS A 74 -7.88 -3.43 -16.38
C LYS A 74 -7.20 -2.77 -15.17
N GLU A 75 -5.88 -2.83 -15.14
CA GLU A 75 -5.02 -2.27 -14.11
C GLU A 75 -5.13 -0.74 -14.13
N GLU A 76 -5.13 -0.12 -15.33
CA GLU A 76 -5.37 1.33 -15.45
C GLU A 76 -6.69 1.76 -14.76
N ALA A 77 -7.79 1.05 -15.02
CA ALA A 77 -9.08 1.38 -14.40
C ALA A 77 -9.05 1.26 -12.87
N GLU A 78 -8.41 0.21 -12.33
CA GLU A 78 -8.24 0.04 -10.88
C GLU A 78 -7.35 1.12 -10.27
N ILE A 79 -6.24 1.45 -10.93
CA ILE A 79 -5.29 2.49 -10.48
C ILE A 79 -5.98 3.86 -10.44
N LEU A 80 -6.79 4.21 -11.44
CA LEU A 80 -7.55 5.46 -11.44
C LEU A 80 -8.53 5.55 -10.27
N ASN A 81 -9.20 4.45 -9.92
CA ASN A 81 -10.05 4.38 -8.74
C ASN A 81 -9.25 4.59 -7.44
N PHE A 82 -8.05 4.00 -7.34
CA PHE A 82 -7.17 4.19 -6.18
C PHE A 82 -6.67 5.63 -6.07
N LEU A 83 -6.30 6.25 -7.18
CA LEU A 83 -5.91 7.66 -7.20
C LEU A 83 -7.05 8.56 -6.73
N GLY A 84 -8.30 8.32 -7.15
CA GLY A 84 -9.45 9.06 -6.63
C GLY A 84 -9.64 8.91 -5.12
N VAL A 85 -9.40 7.72 -4.58
CA VAL A 85 -9.40 7.49 -3.12
C VAL A 85 -8.28 8.28 -2.43
N ILE A 86 -7.09 8.34 -3.04
CA ILE A 86 -5.93 9.05 -2.48
C ILE A 86 -6.16 10.56 -2.51
N HIS A 87 -6.61 11.13 -3.63
CA HIS A 87 -6.97 12.55 -3.76
C HIS A 87 -7.98 12.97 -2.69
N ARG A 88 -9.04 12.18 -2.49
CA ARG A 88 -9.99 12.38 -1.39
C ARG A 88 -9.32 12.35 0.00
N ASN A 89 -8.37 11.43 0.22
CA ASN A 89 -7.68 11.31 1.50
C ASN A 89 -6.72 12.49 1.77
N ILE A 90 -6.12 13.08 0.73
CA ILE A 90 -5.23 14.25 0.86
C ILE A 90 -5.96 15.59 0.77
N GLY A 91 -7.23 15.59 0.35
CA GLY A 91 -8.07 16.79 0.28
C GLY A 91 -7.89 17.61 -1.00
N ASP A 92 -7.49 16.98 -2.09
CA ASP A 92 -7.41 17.53 -3.46
C ASP A 92 -8.59 17.02 -4.30
#